data_AF-A0A8C5SQ47-F1
#
_entry.id   AF-A0A8C5SQ47-F1
#
_cell.length_a   1.000
_cell.length_b   1.000
_cell.length_c   1.000
_cell.angle_alpha   90.00
_cell.angle_beta   90.00
_cell.angle_gamma   90.00
#
_symmetry.space_group_name_H-M   'P 1'
#
loop_
_entity.id
_entity.type
_entity.pdbx_description
1 polymer ?
#
loop_
_entity_poly.entity_id
_entity_poly.type
_entity_poly.pdbx_seq_one_letter_code
_entity_poly.pdbx_strand_id
1 'polypeptide(L)'
;IPVRTWDTQRAVAILARYQGVLQSPAEQPLRASVEKVVRVFQSELFQALLGKGGWQRPSAQAMPLLGVTLGIGPLKPELLLGG
;
A
#
# COMPACT_ATOMS: atom_id res chain seq x y z
N ILE A 1 -11.63 0.99 -15.43
CA ILE A 1 -11.70 -0.16 -14.50
C ILE A 1 -10.70 0.14 -13.38
N PRO A 2 -11.11 0.32 -12.12
CA PRO A 2 -10.18 0.59 -11.03
C PRO A 2 -9.37 -0.68 -10.73
N VAL A 3 -8.05 -0.59 -10.83
CA VAL A 3 -7.14 -1.68 -10.43
C VAL A 3 -7.20 -1.78 -8.91
N ARG A 4 -7.66 -2.92 -8.38
CA ARG A 4 -7.70 -3.15 -6.93
C ARG A 4 -6.27 -3.43 -6.46
N THR A 5 -5.90 -2.94 -5.29
CA THR A 5 -4.55 -3.11 -4.70
C THR A 5 -4.14 -4.59 -4.58
N TRP A 6 -5.10 -5.49 -4.39
CA TRP A 6 -4.91 -6.95 -4.44
C TRP A 6 -4.42 -7.44 -5.80
N ASP A 7 -5.01 -6.94 -6.90
CA ASP A 7 -4.65 -7.35 -8.25
C ASP A 7 -3.21 -6.92 -8.57
N THR A 8 -2.80 -5.75 -8.06
CA THR A 8 -1.42 -5.26 -8.17
C THR A 8 -0.43 -6.17 -7.44
N GLN A 9 -0.70 -6.54 -6.19
CA GLN A 9 0.19 -7.42 -5.42
C GLN A 9 0.29 -8.80 -6.04
N ARG A 10 -0.84 -9.34 -6.51
CA ARG A 10 -0.89 -10.63 -7.21
C ARG A 10 -0.08 -10.62 -8.50
N ALA A 11 -0.19 -9.56 -9.30
CA ALA A 11 0.58 -9.40 -10.53
C ALA A 11 2.10 -9.35 -10.25
N VAL A 12 2.52 -8.62 -9.20
CA VAL A 12 3.94 -8.54 -8.80
C VAL A 12 4.48 -9.90 -8.36
N ALA A 13 3.70 -10.68 -7.60
CA ALA A 13 4.10 -12.03 -7.18
C ALA A 13 4.28 -12.98 -8.38
N ILE A 14 3.41 -12.89 -9.39
CA ILE A 14 3.52 -13.68 -10.62
C ILE A 14 4.79 -13.29 -11.39
N LEU A 15 5.07 -11.99 -11.54
CA LEU A 15 6.27 -11.50 -12.21
C LEU A 15 7.55 -11.94 -11.50
N ALA A 16 7.60 -11.86 -10.17
CA ALA A 16 8.74 -12.33 -9.39
C ALA A 16 8.97 -13.85 -9.55
N ARG A 17 7.90 -14.64 -9.62
CA ARG A 17 8.01 -16.08 -9.90
C ARG A 17 8.51 -16.34 -11.32
N TYR A 18 8.05 -15.58 -12.30
CA TYR A 18 8.51 -15.68 -13.69
C TYR A 18 10.00 -15.33 -13.83
N GLN A 19 10.49 -14.33 -13.10
CA GLN A 19 11.92 -13.99 -13.04
C GLN A 19 12.80 -15.19 -12.66
N GLY A 20 12.34 -16.04 -11.73
CA GLY A 20 13.08 -17.24 -11.29
C GLY A 20 13.15 -18.36 -12.33
N VAL A 21 12.24 -18.33 -13.31
CA VAL A 21 12.20 -19.28 -14.44
C VAL A 21 13.15 -18.85 -15.57
N LEU A 22 13.46 -17.55 -15.68
CA LEU A 22 14.39 -17.00 -16.66
C LEU A 22 15.84 -17.27 -16.24
N GLN A 23 16.42 -18.38 -16.70
CA GLN A 23 17.77 -18.80 -16.33
C GLN A 23 18.76 -18.77 -17.50
N SER A 24 18.30 -18.69 -18.75
CA SER A 24 19.22 -18.71 -19.88
C SER A 24 19.98 -17.37 -20.02
N PRO A 25 21.19 -17.39 -20.62
CA PRO A 25 21.94 -16.17 -20.92
C PRO A 25 21.18 -15.21 -21.86
N ALA A 26 20.43 -15.75 -22.81
CA ALA A 26 19.62 -14.98 -23.75
C ALA A 26 18.45 -14.24 -23.08
N GLU A 27 17.96 -14.76 -21.95
CA GLU A 27 16.85 -14.18 -21.19
C GLU A 27 17.29 -13.15 -20.14
N GLN A 28 18.60 -12.96 -19.92
CA GLN A 28 19.11 -11.99 -18.93
C GLN A 28 18.55 -10.56 -19.12
N PRO A 29 18.41 -10.02 -20.35
CA PRO A 29 17.81 -8.70 -20.55
C PRO A 29 16.35 -8.64 -20.10
N LEU A 30 15.58 -9.71 -20.34
CA LEU A 30 14.19 -9.82 -19.89
C LEU A 30 14.12 -9.95 -18.38
N ARG A 31 14.99 -10.78 -17.77
CA ARG A 31 15.10 -10.94 -16.32
C ARG A 31 15.38 -9.61 -15.62
N ALA A 32 16.31 -8.82 -16.15
CA ALA A 32 16.63 -7.50 -15.63
C ALA A 32 15.46 -6.51 -15.76
N SER A 33 14.68 -6.61 -16.84
CA SER A 33 13.48 -5.79 -17.04
C SER A 33 12.38 -6.14 -16.04
N VAL A 34 12.14 -7.43 -15.80
CA VAL A 34 11.18 -7.91 -14.79
C VAL A 34 11.60 -7.48 -13.39
N GLU A 35 12.89 -7.57 -13.05
CA GLU A 35 13.42 -7.13 -11.75
C GLU A 35 13.21 -5.63 -11.51
N LYS A 36 13.38 -4.78 -12.54
CA LYS A 36 13.09 -3.34 -12.45
C LYS A 36 11.62 -3.10 -12.15
N VAL A 37 10.71 -3.80 -12.83
CA VAL A 37 9.27 -3.71 -12.59
C VAL A 37 8.97 -4.11 -11.15
N VAL A 38 9.44 -5.27 -10.68
CA VAL A 38 9.22 -5.72 -9.30
C VAL A 38 9.72 -4.68 -8.28
N ARG A 39 10.91 -4.10 -8.49
CA ARG A 39 11.45 -3.04 -7.61
C ARG A 39 10.60 -1.77 -7.60
N VAL A 40 10.13 -1.30 -8.75
CA VAL A 40 9.24 -0.12 -8.83
C VAL A 40 7.97 -0.37 -8.03
N PHE A 41 7.37 -1.55 -8.18
CA PHE A 41 6.16 -1.89 -7.45
C PHE A 41 6.39 -2.07 -5.94
N GLN A 42 7.60 -2.44 -5.51
CA GLN A 42 7.97 -2.54 -4.09
C GLN A 42 8.40 -1.21 -3.46
N SER A 43 8.60 -0.16 -4.26
CA SER A 43 9.01 1.17 -3.78
C SER A 43 7.97 1.75 -2.81
N GLU A 44 8.45 2.31 -1.70
CA GLU A 44 7.64 3.06 -0.73
C GLU A 44 6.79 4.14 -1.40
N LEU A 45 7.35 4.85 -2.38
CA LEU A 45 6.62 5.87 -3.16
C LEU A 45 5.44 5.25 -3.90
N PHE A 46 5.66 4.13 -4.59
CA PHE A 46 4.60 3.48 -5.36
C PHE A 46 3.55 2.85 -4.46
N GLN A 47 3.95 2.25 -3.33
CA GLN A 47 3.03 1.72 -2.32
C GLN A 47 2.19 2.82 -1.68
N ALA A 48 2.76 4.02 -1.45
CA ALA A 48 2.03 5.19 -0.99
C ALA A 48 0.99 5.67 -2.03
N LEU A 49 1.36 5.71 -3.32
CA LEU A 49 0.45 6.06 -4.42
C LEU A 49 -0.70 5.05 -4.58
N LEU A 50 -0.46 3.77 -4.28
CA LEU A 50 -1.49 2.72 -4.26
C LEU A 50 -2.46 2.84 -3.07
N GLY A 51 -2.30 3.84 -2.18
CA GLY A 51 -3.14 4.00 -1.00
C GLY A 51 -2.85 3.01 0.12
N LYS A 52 -1.68 2.35 0.08
CA LYS A 52 -1.21 1.47 1.18
C LYS A 52 -0.70 2.26 2.37
N GLY A 53 -0.37 3.54 2.17
CA GLY A 53 -0.35 4.57 3.20
C GLY A 53 -1.77 4.88 3.64
N GLY A 54 -2.44 3.90 4.22
CA GLY A 54 -3.75 4.10 4.80
C GLY A 54 -3.62 5.12 5.92
N TRP A 55 -4.33 6.25 5.79
CA TRP A 55 -5.07 6.73 6.93
C TRP A 55 -5.94 5.57 7.39
N GLN A 56 -5.40 4.75 8.31
CA GLN A 56 -6.20 3.83 9.08
C GLN A 56 -7.24 4.72 9.73
N ARG A 57 -8.51 4.55 9.36
CA ARG A 57 -9.61 5.15 10.11
C ARG A 57 -9.33 4.73 11.55
N PRO A 58 -8.96 5.66 12.45
CA PRO A 58 -8.68 5.28 13.82
C PRO A 58 -9.90 4.51 14.29
N SER A 59 -9.69 3.30 14.83
CA SER A 59 -10.82 2.53 15.34
C SER A 59 -11.62 3.45 16.26
N ALA A 60 -12.96 3.37 16.26
CA ALA A 60 -13.80 4.26 17.08
C ALA A 60 -13.40 4.23 18.58
N GLN A 61 -12.64 3.21 18.98
CA GLN A 61 -12.07 2.95 20.29
C GLN A 61 -10.83 3.79 20.61
N ALA A 62 -10.08 4.26 19.60
CA ALA A 62 -8.85 5.04 19.75
C ALA A 62 -9.09 6.57 19.79
N MET A 63 -10.27 7.02 19.39
CA MET A 63 -10.62 8.45 19.35
C MET A 63 -10.82 9.15 20.70
N PRO A 64 -11.24 8.49 21.80
CA PRO A 64 -11.33 9.14 23.11
C PRO A 64 -9.95 9.57 23.65
N LEU A 65 -8.89 8.84 23.30
CA LEU A 65 -7.54 9.06 23.82
C LEU A 65 -6.85 10.28 23.19
N LEU A 66 -7.20 10.62 21.94
CA LEU A 66 -6.69 11.81 21.25
C LEU A 66 -7.19 13.13 21.87
N GLY A 67 -8.43 13.15 22.35
CA GLY A 67 -8.95 14.31 23.08
C GLY A 67 -8.32 14.48 24.47
N VAL A 68 -8.02 13.36 25.13
CA VAL A 68 -7.34 13.36 26.44
C VAL A 68 -5.87 13.75 26.31
N THR A 69 -5.15 13.23 25.30
CA THR A 69 -3.72 13.56 25.10
C THR A 69 -3.48 15.01 24.70
N LEU A 70 -4.46 15.67 24.09
CA LEU A 70 -4.38 17.08 23.70
C LEU A 70 -5.00 18.03 24.75
N GLY A 71 -5.48 17.50 25.88
CA GLY A 71 -6.04 18.27 27.00
C GLY A 71 -7.45 18.85 26.74
N ILE A 72 -8.15 18.41 25.69
CA ILE A 72 -9.45 18.95 25.26
C ILE A 72 -10.65 18.07 25.66
N GLY A 73 -10.42 17.00 26.43
CA GLY A 73 -11.48 16.08 26.86
C GLY A 73 -11.97 15.16 25.72
N PRO A 74 -12.87 14.20 25.99
CA PRO A 74 -13.30 13.22 24.99
C PRO A 74 -14.05 13.91 23.85
N LEU A 75 -13.49 13.84 22.64
CA LEU A 75 -14.09 14.38 21.42
C LEU A 75 -15.35 13.57 21.06
N LYS A 76 -16.52 14.23 21.07
CA LYS A 76 -17.76 13.63 20.58
C LYS A 76 -17.70 13.47 19.06
N PRO A 77 -18.01 12.28 18.51
CA PRO A 77 -17.95 12.03 17.07
C PRO A 77 -18.95 12.87 16.26
N GLU A 78 -19.98 13.41 16.92
CA GLU A 78 -21.08 14.17 16.29
C GLU A 78 -20.69 15.59 15.88
N LEU A 79 -19.60 16.16 16.41
CA LEU A 79 -19.15 17.53 16.11
C LEU A 79 -18.31 17.63 14.82
N LEU A 80 -17.93 16.50 14.22
CA LEU A 80 -17.16 16.42 12.98
C LEU A 80 -18.01 16.11 11.74
N LEU A 81 -19.28 15.74 11.94
CA LEU A 81 -20.30 15.59 10.89
C LEU A 81 -21.14 16.88 10.84
N GLY A 82 -20.51 17.98 10.44
CA GLY A 82 -21.25 19.17 10.02
C GLY A 82 -21.75 19.00 8.59
N GLY A 83 -23.08 18.97 8.42
CA GLY A 83 -23.82 19.42 7.23
C GLY A 83 -23.58 18.72 5.91
#